data_AF-A0A923ZE47-F1
#
_entry.id   AF-A0A923ZE47-F1
#
_cell.length_a   1.000
_cell.length_b   1.000
_cell.length_c   1.000
_cell.angle_alpha   90.00
_cell.angle_beta   90.00
_cell.angle_gamma   90.00
#
_symmetry.space_group_name_H-M   'P 1'
#
loop_
_entity.id
_entity.type
_entity.pdbx_description
1 polymer ?
#
loop_
_entity_poly.entity_id
_entity_poly.type
_entity_poly.pdbx_seq_one_letter_code
_entity_poly.pdbx_strand_id
1 'polypeptide(L)'
;MASNPNKALWEKGDFTRLAATMRDSGDRFVDSLGITPGMRVLDLGCGDGTTALPAAQRGADVTGIDIASNLVAAGNARAAAAGLHNLRFQEGDAANLAGVADDSFDLLVSMFGAMFAPRPY
;
A
#
# COMPACT_ATOMS: atom_id res chain seq x y z
N MET A 1 14.52 17.45 11.89
CA MET A 1 13.81 17.46 10.60
C MET A 1 12.38 17.90 10.85
N ALA A 2 11.83 18.81 10.05
CA ALA A 2 10.43 19.17 10.17
C ALA A 2 9.56 17.92 9.89
N SER A 3 8.54 17.68 10.69
CA SER A 3 7.60 16.59 10.48
C SER A 3 6.91 16.76 9.11
N ASN A 4 6.84 15.70 8.31
CA ASN A 4 6.13 15.75 7.03
C ASN A 4 4.62 16.00 7.33
N PRO A 5 4.03 17.11 6.86
CA PRO A 5 2.65 17.46 7.19
C PRO A 5 1.64 16.40 6.71
N ASN A 6 1.93 15.70 5.61
CA ASN A 6 1.10 14.59 5.14
C ASN A 6 1.14 13.41 6.11
N LYS A 7 2.31 13.08 6.67
CA LYS A 7 2.44 12.05 7.70
C LYS A 7 1.56 12.37 8.91
N ALA A 8 1.69 13.59 9.44
CA ALA A 8 0.92 14.03 10.59
C ALA A 8 -0.60 14.00 10.33
N LEU A 9 -1.06 14.28 9.11
CA LEU A 9 -2.46 14.18 8.72
C LEU A 9 -2.97 12.73 8.75
N TRP A 10 -2.26 11.82 8.11
CA TRP A 10 -2.66 10.42 7.98
C TRP A 10 -2.51 9.63 9.28
N GLU A 11 -1.67 10.09 10.21
CA GLU A 11 -1.57 9.52 11.56
C GLU A 11 -2.66 10.01 12.53
N LYS A 12 -3.34 11.13 12.22
CA LYS A 12 -4.33 11.75 13.11
C LYS A 12 -5.71 11.06 13.09
N GLY A 13 -6.04 10.38 11.99
CA GLY A 13 -7.34 9.73 11.79
C GLY A 13 -7.29 8.21 11.97
N ASP A 14 -8.45 7.61 12.25
CA ASP A 14 -8.63 6.15 12.14
C ASP A 14 -8.94 5.78 10.69
N PHE A 15 -7.94 5.89 9.83
CA PHE A 15 -8.09 5.58 8.41
C PHE A 15 -8.25 4.08 8.14
N THR A 16 -7.85 3.21 9.07
CA THR A 16 -8.15 1.76 9.02
C THR A 16 -9.66 1.51 9.02
N ARG A 17 -10.44 2.28 9.79
CA ARG A 17 -11.91 2.17 9.80
C ARG A 17 -12.55 2.68 8.51
N LEU A 18 -12.00 3.74 7.91
CA LEU A 18 -12.46 4.22 6.61
C LEU A 18 -12.13 3.21 5.50
N ALA A 19 -10.89 2.72 5.48
CA ALA A 19 -10.43 1.69 4.55
C ALA A 19 -11.30 0.44 4.62
N ALA A 20 -11.78 0.04 5.80
CA ALA A 20 -12.70 -1.08 5.95
C ALA A 20 -13.97 -0.97 5.09
N THR A 21 -14.47 0.24 4.86
CA THR A 21 -15.64 0.49 4.00
C THR A 21 -15.33 0.43 2.50
N MET A 22 -14.05 0.44 2.12
CA MET A 22 -13.57 0.48 0.74
C MET A 22 -12.93 -0.84 0.27
N ARG A 23 -12.82 -1.85 1.14
CA ARG A 23 -12.15 -3.12 0.84
C ARG A 23 -12.75 -3.87 -0.36
N ASP A 24 -14.07 -3.87 -0.50
CA ASP A 24 -14.75 -4.48 -1.66
C ASP A 24 -14.38 -3.77 -2.98
N SER A 25 -14.20 -2.45 -2.94
CA SER A 25 -13.70 -1.69 -4.09
C SER A 25 -12.24 -2.02 -4.41
N GLY A 26 -11.40 -2.20 -3.38
CA GLY A 26 -10.00 -2.62 -3.55
C GLY A 26 -9.87 -4.00 -4.16
N ASP A 27 -10.66 -4.97 -3.68
CA ASP A 27 -10.66 -6.34 -4.21
C ASP A 27 -11.10 -6.40 -5.68
N ARG A 28 -12.21 -5.74 -6.02
CA ARG A 28 -12.68 -5.61 -7.41
C ARG A 28 -11.69 -4.90 -8.33
N PHE A 29 -11.02 -3.88 -7.82
CA PHE A 29 -9.98 -3.21 -8.58
C PHE A 29 -8.85 -4.18 -8.89
N VAL A 30 -8.36 -4.94 -7.90
CA VAL A 30 -7.30 -5.94 -8.10
C VAL A 30 -7.71 -7.04 -9.09
N ASP A 31 -8.97 -7.49 -9.08
CA ASP A 31 -9.47 -8.46 -10.08
C ASP A 31 -9.32 -7.97 -11.52
N SER A 32 -9.39 -6.66 -11.75
CA SER A 32 -9.25 -6.08 -13.08
C SER A 32 -7.81 -6.00 -13.59
N LEU A 33 -6.81 -6.23 -12.73
CA LEU A 33 -5.40 -6.01 -13.04
C LEU A 33 -4.68 -7.23 -13.64
N GLY A 34 -5.33 -8.39 -13.68
CA GLY A 34 -4.73 -9.61 -14.23
C GLY A 34 -3.52 -10.10 -13.44
N ILE A 35 -3.56 -9.95 -12.10
CA ILE A 35 -2.48 -10.41 -11.21
C ILE A 35 -2.22 -11.90 -11.41
N THR A 36 -0.93 -12.26 -11.55
CA THR A 36 -0.48 -13.65 -11.62
C THR A 36 0.42 -14.00 -10.44
N PRO A 37 0.51 -15.29 -10.05
CA PRO A 37 1.47 -15.74 -9.06
C PRO A 37 2.92 -15.32 -9.41
N GLY A 38 3.66 -14.81 -8.42
CA GLY A 38 5.04 -14.33 -8.56
C GLY A 38 5.21 -12.95 -9.21
N MET A 39 4.12 -12.28 -9.60
CA MET A 39 4.17 -10.92 -10.12
C MET A 39 4.63 -9.96 -9.02
N ARG A 40 5.64 -9.13 -9.27
CA ARG A 40 6.15 -8.16 -8.30
C ARG A 40 5.32 -6.89 -8.38
N VAL A 41 4.56 -6.60 -7.32
CA VAL A 41 3.63 -5.47 -7.27
C VAL A 41 4.10 -4.44 -6.23
N LEU A 42 4.13 -3.18 -6.63
CA LEU A 42 4.28 -2.03 -5.72
C LEU A 42 2.92 -1.37 -5.51
N ASP A 43 2.45 -1.32 -4.27
CA ASP A 43 1.27 -0.53 -3.87
C ASP A 43 1.73 0.74 -3.16
N LEU A 44 1.54 1.89 -3.80
CA LEU A 44 2.05 3.18 -3.35
C LEU A 44 0.96 4.04 -2.70
N GLY A 45 1.17 4.44 -1.44
CA GLY A 45 0.10 4.99 -0.61
C GLY A 45 -0.90 3.91 -0.20
N CYS A 46 -0.37 2.75 0.20
CA CYS A 46 -1.13 1.50 0.35
C CYS A 46 -2.06 1.44 1.58
N GLY A 47 -1.94 2.39 2.53
CA GLY A 47 -2.69 2.41 3.78
C GLY A 47 -2.56 1.10 4.57
N ASP A 48 -3.70 0.54 5.00
CA ASP A 48 -3.78 -0.76 5.71
C ASP A 48 -3.85 -1.97 4.76
N GLY A 49 -3.56 -1.76 3.47
CA GLY A 49 -3.52 -2.81 2.45
C GLY A 49 -4.86 -3.11 1.79
N THR A 50 -5.64 -2.09 1.45
CA THR A 50 -6.91 -2.25 0.72
C THR A 50 -6.72 -2.93 -0.64
N THR A 51 -5.61 -2.65 -1.33
CA THR A 51 -5.20 -3.28 -2.60
C THR A 51 -4.06 -4.28 -2.44
N ALA A 52 -3.11 -4.02 -1.53
CA ALA A 52 -1.97 -4.89 -1.29
C ALA A 52 -2.34 -6.32 -0.81
N LEU A 53 -3.29 -6.46 0.13
CA LEU A 53 -3.74 -7.78 0.60
C LEU A 53 -4.38 -8.61 -0.52
N PRO A 54 -5.39 -8.11 -1.25
CA PRO A 54 -6.01 -8.89 -2.30
C PRO A 54 -5.04 -9.24 -3.44
N ALA A 55 -4.07 -8.38 -3.75
CA ALA A 55 -3.02 -8.71 -4.72
C ALA A 55 -2.15 -9.88 -4.23
N ALA A 56 -1.72 -9.86 -2.97
CA ALA A 56 -0.93 -10.94 -2.38
C ALA A 56 -1.71 -12.26 -2.27
N GLN A 57 -3.02 -12.20 -1.97
CA GLN A 57 -3.89 -13.38 -1.95
C GLN A 57 -4.01 -14.05 -3.33
N ARG A 58 -3.85 -13.29 -4.42
CA ARG A 58 -3.80 -13.79 -5.80
C ARG A 58 -2.41 -14.28 -6.22
N GLY A 59 -1.45 -14.25 -5.29
CA GLY A 59 -0.11 -14.84 -5.44
C GLY A 59 0.99 -13.86 -5.86
N ALA A 60 0.72 -12.55 -5.95
CA ALA A 60 1.76 -11.56 -6.22
C ALA A 60 2.74 -11.43 -5.05
N ASP A 61 3.99 -11.05 -5.34
CA ASP A 61 4.95 -10.58 -4.35
C ASP A 61 4.81 -9.07 -4.17
N VAL A 62 4.16 -8.67 -3.09
CA VAL A 62 3.68 -7.30 -2.90
C VAL A 62 4.54 -6.52 -1.92
N THR A 63 4.88 -5.29 -2.31
CA THR A 63 5.46 -4.27 -1.43
C THR A 63 4.48 -3.12 -1.29
N GLY A 64 3.98 -2.88 -0.08
CA GLY A 64 3.21 -1.70 0.26
C GLY A 64 4.11 -0.60 0.81
N ILE A 65 4.02 0.62 0.28
CA ILE A 65 4.67 1.81 0.82
C ILE A 65 3.61 2.79 1.27
N ASP A 66 3.68 3.24 2.51
CA ASP A 66 2.83 4.31 3.03
C ASP A 66 3.63 5.23 3.97
N ILE A 67 3.25 6.50 4.03
CA ILE A 67 3.93 7.49 4.86
C ILE A 67 3.53 7.38 6.34
N ALA A 68 2.36 6.83 6.61
CA ALA A 68 1.77 6.77 7.94
C ALA A 68 2.19 5.48 8.65
N SER A 69 2.98 5.62 9.73
CA SER A 69 3.57 4.47 10.43
C SER A 69 2.50 3.58 11.10
N ASN A 70 1.40 4.19 11.55
CA ASN A 70 0.24 3.47 12.11
C ASN A 70 -0.47 2.60 11.06
N LEU A 71 -0.59 3.05 9.81
CA LEU A 71 -1.20 2.29 8.72
C LEU A 71 -0.29 1.15 8.26
N VAL A 72 1.02 1.40 8.17
CA VAL A 72 2.02 0.35 7.92
C VAL A 72 1.94 -0.74 8.99
N ALA A 73 1.86 -0.38 10.26
CA ALA A 73 1.70 -1.33 11.36
C ALA A 73 0.38 -2.12 11.24
N ALA A 74 -0.73 -1.45 10.91
CA ALA A 74 -2.03 -2.10 10.70
C ALA A 74 -2.02 -3.06 9.50
N GLY A 75 -1.41 -2.67 8.39
CA GLY A 75 -1.24 -3.51 7.19
C GLY A 75 -0.42 -4.76 7.49
N ASN A 76 0.73 -4.62 8.16
CA ASN A 76 1.55 -5.76 8.58
C ASN A 76 0.78 -6.71 9.52
N ALA A 77 0.00 -6.17 10.48
CA ALA A 77 -0.84 -6.99 11.35
C ALA A 77 -1.92 -7.76 10.56
N ARG A 78 -2.54 -7.11 9.55
CA ARG A 78 -3.54 -7.74 8.67
C ARG A 78 -2.92 -8.82 7.79
N ALA A 79 -1.73 -8.60 7.22
CA ALA A 79 -1.00 -9.60 6.46
C ALA A 79 -0.67 -10.84 7.31
N ALA A 80 -0.17 -10.62 8.53
CA ALA A 80 0.12 -11.69 9.49
C ALA A 80 -1.14 -12.48 9.86
N ALA A 81 -2.26 -11.80 10.14
CA ALA A 81 -3.53 -12.45 10.45
C ALA A 81 -4.10 -13.27 9.27
N ALA A 82 -3.78 -12.89 8.03
CA ALA A 82 -4.16 -13.61 6.82
C ALA A 82 -3.15 -14.72 6.43
N GLY A 83 -2.04 -14.87 7.16
CA GLY A 83 -0.99 -15.85 6.83
C GLY A 83 -0.23 -15.54 5.53
N LEU A 84 -0.19 -14.26 5.13
CA LEU A 84 0.47 -13.84 3.89
C LEU A 84 1.95 -13.56 4.13
N HIS A 85 2.82 -14.34 3.49
CA HIS A 85 4.28 -14.21 3.59
C HIS A 85 4.89 -13.45 2.39
N ASN A 86 4.13 -13.34 1.30
CA ASN A 86 4.47 -12.64 0.06
C ASN A 86 4.04 -11.16 0.07
N LEU A 87 3.77 -10.60 1.26
CA LEU A 87 3.33 -9.22 1.43
C LEU A 87 4.10 -8.57 2.56
N ARG A 88 4.69 -7.40 2.29
CA ARG A 88 5.36 -6.57 3.28
C ARG A 88 4.94 -5.10 3.14
N PHE A 89 4.76 -4.43 4.28
CA PHE A 89 4.52 -3.00 4.34
C PHE A 89 5.74 -2.29 4.94
N GLN A 90 6.16 -1.20 4.32
CA GLN A 90 7.25 -0.35 4.80
C GLN A 90 6.84 1.11 4.83
N GLU A 91 7.40 1.86 5.78
CA GLU A 91 7.23 3.30 5.83
C GLU A 91 8.03 3.95 4.69
N GLY A 92 7.41 4.86 3.95
CA GLY A 92 8.08 5.63 2.89
C GLY A 92 7.21 6.73 2.31
N ASP A 93 7.85 7.73 1.71
CA ASP A 93 7.17 8.84 1.04
C ASP A 93 7.05 8.56 -0.45
N ALA A 94 5.83 8.65 -1.00
CA ALA A 94 5.59 8.49 -2.43
C ALA A 94 6.35 9.51 -3.29
N ALA A 95 6.71 10.67 -2.74
CA ALA A 95 7.53 11.68 -3.41
C ALA A 95 9.05 11.43 -3.27
N ASN A 96 9.46 10.42 -2.50
CA ASN A 96 10.86 10.04 -2.32
C ASN A 96 11.00 8.52 -2.17
N LEU A 97 11.23 7.85 -3.30
CA LEU A 97 11.40 6.40 -3.38
C LEU A 97 12.87 5.96 -3.30
N ALA A 98 13.74 6.75 -2.66
CA ALA A 98 15.11 6.34 -2.40
C ALA A 98 15.13 5.02 -1.61
N GLY A 99 15.71 3.97 -2.19
CA GLY A 99 15.72 2.61 -1.63
C GLY A 99 14.74 1.64 -2.29
N VAL A 100 13.85 2.13 -3.16
CA VAL A 100 13.10 1.31 -4.11
C VAL A 100 13.93 1.22 -5.39
N ALA A 101 14.22 0.00 -5.85
CA ALA A 101 15.04 -0.20 -7.04
C ALA A 101 14.25 0.09 -8.31
N ASP A 102 14.89 0.72 -9.29
CA ASP A 102 14.33 0.90 -10.63
C ASP A 102 14.11 -0.47 -11.31
N ASP A 103 13.13 -0.54 -12.21
CA ASP A 103 12.78 -1.75 -13.00
C ASP A 103 12.60 -3.04 -12.17
N SER A 104 12.23 -2.89 -10.89
CA SER A 104 12.13 -4.00 -9.94
C SER A 104 10.71 -4.53 -9.71
N PHE A 105 9.70 -3.89 -10.30
CA PHE A 105 8.29 -4.27 -10.22
C PHE A 105 7.70 -4.45 -11.60
N ASP A 106 6.78 -5.40 -11.71
CA ASP A 106 6.05 -5.69 -12.94
C ASP A 106 4.77 -4.85 -13.01
N LEU A 107 4.27 -4.36 -11.86
CA LEU A 107 3.09 -3.51 -11.76
C LEU A 107 3.20 -2.51 -10.58
N LEU A 108 2.85 -1.25 -10.83
CA LEU A 108 2.63 -0.23 -9.80
C LEU A 108 1.14 0.09 -9.71
N VAL A 109 0.58 0.05 -8.50
CA VAL A 109 -0.79 0.46 -8.20
C VAL A 109 -0.81 1.56 -7.15
N SER A 110 -1.82 2.42 -7.21
CA SER A 110 -2.15 3.36 -6.13
C SER A 110 -3.64 3.64 -6.16
N MET A 111 -4.36 3.21 -5.13
CA MET A 111 -5.79 3.47 -4.98
C MET A 111 -6.00 4.44 -3.82
N PHE A 112 -6.51 5.63 -4.12
CA PHE A 112 -6.69 6.74 -3.15
C PHE A 112 -5.41 7.27 -2.49
N GLY A 113 -4.21 6.79 -2.84
CA GLY A 113 -2.94 7.28 -2.29
C GLY A 113 -2.36 8.46 -3.09
N ALA A 114 -2.04 8.23 -4.37
CA ALA A 114 -1.28 9.16 -5.21
C ALA A 114 -1.87 10.57 -5.31
N MET A 115 -3.20 10.71 -5.23
CA MET A 115 -3.90 12.01 -5.28
C MET A 115 -3.54 12.96 -4.12
N PHE A 116 -2.96 12.44 -3.03
CA PHE A 116 -2.55 13.22 -1.86
C PHE A 116 -1.04 13.47 -1.80
N ALA A 117 -0.27 12.97 -2.78
CA ALA A 117 1.14 13.29 -2.89
C ALA A 117 1.30 14.79 -3.25
N PRO A 118 2.26 15.52 -2.63
CA PRO A 118 2.39 16.97 -2.78
C PRO A 118 2.84 17.40 -4.19
N ARG A 119 3.42 16.48 -4.96
CA ARG A 119 3.73 16.61 -6.38
C ARG A 119 3.42 15.28 -7.07
N PRO A 120 2.20 15.08 -7.59
CA PRO A 120 1.96 13.93 -8.47
C PRO A 120 2.90 14.09 -9.67
N TYR A 121 3.63 13.03 -10.00
CA TYR A 121 4.62 13.00 -11.09
C TYR A 121 3.98 13.20 -12.46
#